data_AF-A0A7I7Y2X2-F1
#
_entry.id   AF-A0A7I7Y2X2-F1
#
_cell.length_a   1.000
_cell.length_b   1.000
_cell.length_c   1.000
_cell.angle_alpha   90.00
_cell.angle_beta   90.00
_cell.angle_gamma   90.00
#
_symmetry.space_group_name_H-M   'P 1'
#
loop_
_entity.id
_entity.type
_entity.pdbx_description
1 polymer ?
#
loop_
_entity_poly.entity_id
_entity_poly.type
_entity_poly.pdbx_seq_one_letter_code
_entity_poly.pdbx_strand_id
1 'polypeptide(L)'
;MNRFLSAIVSWLRAGYPEGVPQNDYLPLLALLSRRLTTDEVKIVARELTSRPEFDDIDIGTAIMRITDELPSAIDVERVRERLAAKGWPLDDPRDGEVSE
;
A
#
# COMPACT_ATOMS: atom_id res chain seq x y z
N MET A 1 -5.21 13.83 6.70
CA MET A 1 -4.16 12.87 6.31
C MET A 1 -3.33 12.57 7.55
N ASN A 2 -3.31 11.32 8.02
CA ASN A 2 -2.51 10.95 9.19
C ASN A 2 -1.01 11.00 8.87
N ARG A 3 -0.17 11.33 9.87
CA ARG A 3 1.30 11.34 9.74
C ARG A 3 1.83 9.99 9.25
N PHE A 4 1.21 8.91 9.73
CA PHE A 4 1.47 7.53 9.29
C PHE A 4 1.22 7.32 7.79
N LEU A 5 0.05 7.72 7.28
CA LEU A 5 -0.26 7.60 5.84
C LEU A 5 0.70 8.42 4.98
N SER A 6 1.08 9.61 5.46
CA SER A 6 2.03 10.48 4.76
C SER A 6 3.43 9.86 4.70
N ALA A 7 3.87 9.19 5.78
CA ALA A 7 5.12 8.44 5.81
C ALA A 7 5.09 7.25 4.84
N ILE A 8 3.97 6.50 4.79
CA ILE A 8 3.79 5.39 3.85
C ILE A 8 3.81 5.88 2.41
N VAL A 9 3.09 6.95 2.06
CA VAL A 9 3.10 7.51 0.70
C VAL A 9 4.51 7.94 0.29
N SER A 10 5.23 8.62 1.18
CA SER A 10 6.61 9.07 0.92
C SER A 10 7.55 7.88 0.71
N TRP A 11 7.41 6.83 1.52
CA TRP A 11 8.18 5.60 1.42
C TRP A 11 7.88 4.83 0.13
N LEU A 12 6.61 4.67 -0.23
CA LEU A 12 6.20 4.02 -1.46
C LEU A 12 6.67 4.79 -2.69
N ARG A 13 6.61 6.12 -2.68
CA ARG A 13 7.20 6.97 -3.73
C ARG A 13 8.72 6.80 -3.83
N ALA A 14 9.42 6.59 -2.70
CA ALA A 14 10.86 6.31 -2.70
C ALA A 14 11.20 4.90 -3.26
N GLY A 15 10.30 3.92 -3.11
CA GLY A 15 10.42 2.59 -3.70
C GLY A 15 10.01 2.51 -5.17
N TYR A 16 9.06 3.36 -5.58
CA TYR A 16 8.47 3.43 -6.91
C TYR A 16 8.48 4.89 -7.43
N PRO A 17 9.68 5.45 -7.73
CA PRO A 17 9.79 6.83 -8.21
C PRO A 17 9.12 7.06 -9.57
N GLU A 18 9.09 6.02 -10.40
CA GLU A 18 8.49 6.02 -11.74
C GLU A 18 6.99 5.65 -11.71
N GLY A 19 6.44 5.35 -10.52
CA GLY A 19 5.11 4.75 -10.35
C GLY A 19 5.16 3.25 -10.12
N VAL A 20 4.06 2.70 -9.60
CA VAL A 20 3.94 1.27 -9.30
C VAL A 20 3.54 0.53 -10.59
N PRO A 21 4.27 -0.52 -11.00
CA PRO A 21 3.90 -1.28 -12.19
C PRO A 21 2.68 -2.17 -11.91
N GLN A 22 1.96 -2.53 -12.98
CA GLN A 22 0.69 -3.25 -12.83
C GLN A 22 0.81 -4.58 -12.06
N ASN A 23 1.93 -5.26 -12.28
CA ASN A 23 2.26 -6.52 -11.65
C ASN A 23 2.54 -6.41 -10.15
N ASP A 24 2.96 -5.23 -9.68
CA ASP A 24 3.29 -5.01 -8.27
C ASP A 24 2.09 -4.46 -7.48
N TYR A 25 0.97 -4.09 -8.12
CA TYR A 25 -0.19 -3.53 -7.40
C TYR A 25 -0.85 -4.52 -6.46
N LEU A 26 -1.18 -5.73 -6.92
CA LEU A 26 -1.78 -6.76 -6.08
C LEU A 26 -0.90 -7.10 -4.86
N PRO A 27 0.39 -7.44 -5.04
CA PRO A 27 1.26 -7.72 -3.90
C PRO A 27 1.45 -6.51 -2.99
N LEU A 28 1.50 -5.29 -3.54
CA LEU A 28 1.56 -4.06 -2.75
C LEU A 28 0.30 -3.85 -1.90
N LEU A 29 -0.88 -3.97 -2.50
CA LEU A 29 -2.16 -3.80 -1.80
C LEU A 29 -2.33 -4.87 -0.72
N ALA A 30 -1.91 -6.11 -0.96
CA ALA A 30 -1.93 -7.17 0.05
C ALA A 30 -0.95 -6.92 1.20
N LEU A 31 0.19 -6.28 0.91
CA LEU A 31 1.12 -5.85 1.94
C LEU A 31 0.52 -4.73 2.80
N LEU A 32 -0.15 -3.76 2.17
CA LEU A 32 -0.79 -2.65 2.86
C LEU A 32 -2.01 -3.10 3.66
N SER A 33 -2.83 -4.04 3.15
CA SER A 33 -4.05 -4.51 3.83
C SER A 33 -3.80 -5.23 5.16
N ARG A 34 -2.55 -5.65 5.43
CA ARG A 34 -2.17 -6.20 6.75
C ARG A 34 -2.22 -5.17 7.88
N ARG A 35 -2.02 -3.89 7.58
CA ARG A 35 -1.91 -2.82 8.58
C ARG A 35 -2.89 -1.67 8.33
N LEU A 36 -3.42 -1.54 7.12
CA LEU A 36 -4.31 -0.47 6.71
C LEU A 36 -5.68 -1.03 6.38
N THR A 37 -6.73 -0.24 6.63
CA THR A 37 -8.07 -0.54 6.14
C THR A 37 -8.17 -0.29 4.64
N THR A 38 -9.17 -0.88 3.99
CA THR A 38 -9.48 -0.66 2.57
C THR A 38 -9.52 0.82 2.20
N ASP A 39 -10.14 1.67 3.04
CA ASP A 39 -10.22 3.11 2.82
C ASP A 39 -8.86 3.82 2.94
N GLU A 40 -8.04 3.43 3.91
CA GLU A 40 -6.67 3.95 4.04
C GLU A 40 -5.80 3.55 2.85
N VAL A 41 -5.95 2.33 2.35
CA VAL A 41 -5.26 1.85 1.14
C VAL A 41 -5.66 2.67 -0.09
N LYS A 42 -6.96 2.99 -0.25
CA LYS A 42 -7.44 3.87 -1.33
C LYS A 42 -6.81 5.27 -1.25
N ILE A 43 -6.76 5.84 -0.05
CA ILE A 43 -6.13 7.16 0.16
C ILE A 43 -4.65 7.11 -0.24
N VAL A 44 -3.89 6.10 0.20
CA VAL A 44 -2.47 5.95 -0.13
C VAL A 44 -2.27 5.76 -1.64
N ALA A 45 -3.08 4.92 -2.29
CA ALA A 45 -2.98 4.66 -3.72
C ALA A 45 -3.31 5.90 -4.57
N ARG A 46 -4.30 6.69 -4.14
CA ARG A 46 -4.65 7.98 -4.75
C ARG A 46 -3.52 9.00 -4.61
N GLU A 47 -2.89 9.07 -3.45
CA GLU A 47 -1.74 9.95 -3.24
C GLU A 47 -0.49 9.48 -3.99
N LEU A 48 -0.34 8.18 -4.24
CA LEU A 48 0.75 7.64 -5.06
C LEU A 48 0.57 7.97 -6.53
N THR A 49 -0.66 7.88 -7.02
CA THR A 49 -0.95 8.05 -8.44
C THR A 49 -1.32 9.50 -8.70
N SER A 50 -0.37 10.28 -9.22
CA SER A 50 -0.67 11.64 -9.69
C SER A 50 -1.51 11.65 -10.99
N ARG A 51 -1.93 10.48 -11.47
CA ARG A 51 -2.74 10.26 -12.67
C ARG A 51 -4.11 9.69 -12.29
N PRO A 52 -5.21 10.17 -12.88
CA PRO A 52 -6.58 9.74 -12.56
C PRO A 52 -6.93 8.33 -13.06
N GLU A 53 -5.99 7.61 -13.67
CA GLU A 53 -6.20 6.28 -14.30
C GLU A 53 -6.24 5.12 -13.30
N PHE A 54 -6.05 5.40 -12.00
CA PHE A 54 -6.35 4.50 -10.90
C PHE A 54 -7.62 4.98 -10.20
N ASP A 55 -8.77 4.59 -10.74
CA ASP A 55 -10.07 4.91 -10.13
C ASP A 55 -10.24 4.10 -8.83
N ASP A 56 -11.00 4.65 -7.87
CA ASP A 56 -11.35 3.99 -6.61
C ASP A 56 -11.97 2.59 -6.81
N ILE A 57 -12.55 2.36 -8.01
CA ILE A 57 -13.17 1.11 -8.46
C ILE A 57 -12.14 0.00 -8.71
N ASP A 58 -10.98 0.32 -9.29
CA ASP A 58 -9.93 -0.67 -9.56
C ASP A 58 -9.28 -1.14 -8.24
N ILE A 59 -9.09 -0.22 -7.29
CA ILE A 59 -8.55 -0.55 -5.96
C ILE A 59 -9.53 -1.42 -5.18
N GLY A 60 -10.82 -1.08 -5.16
CA GLY A 60 -11.85 -1.89 -4.52
C GLY A 60 -11.93 -3.30 -5.11
N THR A 61 -11.85 -3.41 -6.44
CA THR A 61 -11.81 -4.71 -7.14
C THR A 61 -10.54 -5.49 -6.81
N ALA A 62 -9.38 -4.83 -6.76
CA ALA A 62 -8.12 -5.47 -6.40
C ALA A 62 -8.11 -5.97 -4.94
N ILE A 63 -8.71 -5.23 -4.01
CA ILE A 63 -8.87 -5.67 -2.60
C ILE A 63 -9.83 -6.87 -2.51
N MET A 64 -10.93 -6.85 -3.27
CA MET A 64 -11.84 -7.99 -3.35
C MET A 64 -11.13 -9.22 -3.93
N ARG A 65 -10.31 -9.03 -4.98
CA ARG A 65 -9.44 -10.08 -5.53
C ARG A 65 -8.43 -10.59 -4.53
N ILE A 66 -7.84 -9.77 -3.66
CA ILE A 66 -6.92 -10.26 -2.62
C ILE A 66 -7.65 -11.14 -1.60
N THR A 67 -8.92 -10.87 -1.35
CA THR A 67 -9.76 -11.67 -0.45
C THR A 67 -10.13 -13.02 -1.08
N ASP A 68 -10.30 -13.07 -2.39
CA ASP A 68 -10.74 -14.24 -3.16
C ASP A 68 -9.56 -15.09 -3.69
N GLU A 69 -8.53 -14.43 -4.20
CA GLU A 69 -7.29 -14.93 -4.76
C GLU A 69 -6.10 -14.38 -3.95
N LEU A 70 -5.55 -15.20 -3.06
CA LEU A 70 -4.31 -14.87 -2.35
C LEU A 70 -3.20 -14.59 -3.37
N PRO A 71 -2.61 -13.38 -3.39
CA PRO A 71 -1.50 -13.11 -4.28
C PRO A 71 -0.32 -14.02 -3.95
N SER A 72 0.47 -14.35 -4.96
CA SER A 72 1.64 -15.20 -4.78
C SER A 72 2.54 -14.60 -3.70
N ALA A 73 2.86 -15.40 -2.67
CA ALA A 73 3.73 -14.97 -1.58
C ALA A 73 5.09 -14.49 -2.09
N ILE A 74 5.54 -15.00 -3.24
CA ILE A 74 6.78 -14.60 -3.91
C ILE A 74 6.70 -13.15 -4.39
N ASP A 75 5.57 -12.75 -5.00
CA ASP A 75 5.39 -11.39 -5.49
C ASP A 75 5.26 -10.41 -4.33
N VAL A 76 4.56 -10.80 -3.26
CA VAL A 76 4.46 -10.00 -2.02
C VAL A 76 5.83 -9.80 -1.40
N GLU A 77 6.63 -10.87 -1.27
CA GLU A 77 7.96 -10.79 -0.68
C GLU A 77 8.92 -9.97 -1.56
N ARG A 78 8.84 -10.07 -2.89
CA ARG A 78 9.64 -9.24 -3.80
C ARG A 78 9.36 -7.75 -3.60
N VAL A 79 8.08 -7.36 -3.57
CA VAL A 79 7.69 -5.97 -3.33
C VAL A 79 8.14 -5.53 -1.94
N ARG A 80 7.98 -6.39 -0.95
CA ARG A 80 8.45 -6.16 0.41
C ARG A 80 9.95 -5.92 0.48
N GLU A 81 10.79 -6.77 -0.11
CA GLU A 81 12.25 -6.62 -0.09
C GLU A 81 12.70 -5.31 -0.76
N ARG A 82 12.10 -5.01 -1.92
CA ARG A 82 12.34 -3.75 -2.63
C ARG A 82 12.05 -2.53 -1.76
N LEU A 83 10.94 -2.56 -1.05
CA LEU A 83 10.52 -1.46 -0.19
C LEU A 83 11.29 -1.44 1.14
N ALA A 84 11.63 -2.59 1.70
CA ALA A 84 12.43 -2.73 2.92
C ALA A 84 13.83 -2.14 2.77
N ALA A 85 14.39 -2.14 1.55
CA ALA A 85 15.63 -1.43 1.24
C ALA A 85 15.55 0.10 1.48
N LYS A 86 14.35 0.66 1.63
CA LYS A 86 14.10 2.08 1.94
C LYS A 86 13.72 2.33 3.40
N GLY A 87 13.75 1.31 4.25
CA GLY A 87 13.20 1.32 5.62
C GLY A 87 11.78 0.78 5.66
N TRP A 88 11.24 0.43 6.84
CA TRP A 88 9.91 -0.16 6.96
C TRP A 88 9.01 0.67 7.88
N PRO A 89 8.16 1.57 7.34
CA PRO A 89 7.26 2.39 8.16
C PRO A 89 6.05 1.61 8.69
N LEU A 90 5.83 0.37 8.24
CA LEU A 90 4.67 -0.45 8.63
C LEU A 90 4.90 -1.26 9.93
N ASP A 91 6.13 -1.32 10.45
CA ASP A 91 6.43 -1.94 11.76
C ASP A 91 6.29 -0.97 12.92
N ASP A 92 6.20 0.34 12.64
CA ASP A 92 5.83 1.30 13.66
C ASP A 92 4.41 0.92 14.13
N PRO A 93 4.20 0.51 15.39
CA PRO A 93 2.86 0.36 15.91
C PRO A 93 2.20 1.71 15.69
N ARG A 94 1.07 1.74 14.96
CA ARG A 94 0.22 2.93 14.88
C ARG A 94 0.13 3.45 16.31
N ASP A 95 0.82 4.55 16.61
CA ASP A 95 0.77 5.19 17.91
C ASP A 95 -0.71 5.33 18.20
N GLY A 96 -1.18 4.48 19.10
CA GLY A 96 -2.58 4.43 19.42
C GLY A 96 -2.88 5.81 19.95
N GLU A 97 -3.67 6.58 19.23
CA GLU A 97 -4.64 7.42 19.90
C GLU A 97 -5.54 6.48 20.71
N VAL A 98 -5.01 6.05 21.87
CA VAL A 98 -5.81 5.67 23.02
C VAL A 98 -6.52 6.95 23.39
N SER A 99 -7.73 7.08 22.85
CA SER A 99 -8.70 8.03 23.35
C SER A 99 -8.86 7.79 24.85
N GLU A 100 -8.85 8.90 25.58
CA GLU A 100 -8.97 9.07 27.03
C GLU A 100 -10.11 8.28 27.70
#